data_AF-A0A512DAA5-F1
#
_entry.id   AF-A0A512DAA5-F1
#
_cell.length_a   1.000
_cell.length_b   1.000
_cell.length_c   1.000
_cell.angle_alpha   90.00
_cell.angle_beta   90.00
_cell.angle_gamma   90.00
#
_symmetry.space_group_name_H-M   'P 1'
#
loop_
_entity.id
_entity.type
_entity.pdbx_description
1 polymer ?
#
loop_
_entity_poly.entity_id
_entity_poly.type
_entity_poly.pdbx_seq_one_letter_code
_entity_poly.pdbx_strand_id
1 'polypeptide(L)'
;MAMATVVWVVTLTGIIAATLATMTVFAIGHTSSNRASVQAVAAAEAGIDYARTRLMDPTICRPDPSGGPATIASPTPGPVFTVRVQYQRPNAPTGEWVNGCPVAEASEVRLRATGDAIQRGVAGQSSGDVETVDSVYTGRKLEFPYVEMTTQSPRAGGHLLEFATGTEGTGLTTRSATAAQFPGLTKDDYRWRRFDVMSVPDMAAGLGAGLSSTCTLTATAGATALRVTVPLRVEARSSSCSALRLSSATGARFTVELGADLVIFADQFELSGTLVVRSTDGLPHTLYVVRPWTGSCASDAADVKIGRGAGGTGIQTLDGARVMLYSAAGMVFGESGAPQQQDFAGQIYACSLWYHDKVRLTYAPATARILGNDAPWPATQLVSKLDIPNP
;
A
#
# COMPACT_ATOMS: atom_id res chain seq x y z
N MET A 1 -13.72 -75.56 8.83
CA MET A 1 -12.85 -74.36 9.00
C MET A 1 -13.29 -73.15 8.16
N ALA A 2 -14.06 -73.32 7.07
CA ALA A 2 -14.47 -72.19 6.20
C ALA A 2 -15.29 -71.08 6.90
N MET A 3 -16.24 -71.42 7.78
CA MET A 3 -17.09 -70.42 8.45
C MET A 3 -16.33 -69.52 9.43
N ALA A 4 -15.27 -70.03 10.07
CA ALA A 4 -14.46 -69.25 11.01
C ALA A 4 -13.65 -68.15 10.30
N THR A 5 -13.16 -68.42 9.08
CA THR A 5 -12.42 -67.45 8.27
C THR A 5 -13.30 -66.26 7.86
N VAL A 6 -14.57 -66.51 7.50
CA VAL A 6 -15.51 -65.44 7.10
C VAL A 6 -15.82 -64.51 8.26
N VAL A 7 -16.08 -65.05 9.45
CA VAL A 7 -16.34 -64.24 10.66
C VAL A 7 -15.14 -63.34 10.99
N TRP A 8 -13.91 -63.85 10.85
CA TRP A 8 -12.69 -63.07 11.07
C TRP A 8 -12.54 -61.91 10.08
N VAL A 9 -12.76 -62.16 8.79
CA VAL A 9 -12.66 -61.12 7.76
C VAL A 9 -13.71 -60.03 7.98
N VAL A 10 -14.98 -60.41 8.25
CA VAL A 10 -16.06 -59.45 8.52
C VAL A 10 -15.74 -58.58 9.75
N THR A 11 -15.21 -59.20 10.81
CA THR A 11 -14.83 -58.47 12.03
C THR A 11 -13.68 -57.48 11.76
N LEU A 12 -12.64 -57.90 11.04
CA LEU A 12 -11.51 -57.05 10.69
C LEU A 12 -11.93 -55.88 9.79
N THR A 13 -12.74 -56.15 8.76
CA THR A 13 -13.28 -55.12 7.88
C THR A 13 -14.12 -54.11 8.65
N GLY A 14 -14.91 -54.57 9.63
CA GLY A 14 -15.69 -53.69 10.51
C GLY A 14 -14.82 -52.74 11.33
N ILE A 15 -13.72 -53.24 11.92
CA ILE A 15 -12.78 -52.42 12.71
C ILE A 15 -12.08 -51.38 11.82
N ILE A 16 -11.64 -51.78 10.63
CA ILE A 16 -10.99 -50.87 9.67
C ILE A 16 -11.96 -49.78 9.23
N ALA A 17 -13.21 -50.15 8.88
CA ALA A 17 -14.23 -49.19 8.48
C ALA A 17 -14.54 -48.17 9.58
N ALA A 18 -14.70 -48.62 10.83
CA ALA A 18 -14.92 -47.74 11.98
C ALA A 18 -13.74 -46.79 12.23
N THR A 19 -12.51 -47.29 12.06
CA THR A 19 -11.29 -46.47 12.22
C THR A 19 -11.18 -45.40 11.14
N LEU A 20 -11.42 -45.77 9.86
CA LEU A 20 -11.40 -44.83 8.73
C LEU A 20 -12.51 -43.76 8.85
N ALA A 21 -13.70 -44.15 9.30
CA ALA A 21 -14.78 -43.21 9.55
C ALA A 21 -14.39 -42.21 10.65
N THR A 22 -13.78 -42.69 11.75
CA THR A 22 -13.32 -41.83 12.84
C THR A 22 -12.23 -40.86 12.39
N MET A 23 -11.23 -41.33 11.63
CA MET A 23 -10.16 -40.50 11.07
C MET A 23 -10.71 -39.43 10.12
N THR A 24 -11.73 -39.77 9.33
CA THR A 24 -12.35 -38.84 8.38
C THR A 24 -13.13 -37.75 9.10
N VAL A 25 -13.92 -38.10 10.12
CA VAL A 25 -14.64 -37.11 10.95
C VAL A 25 -13.65 -36.18 11.65
N PHE A 26 -12.55 -36.72 12.19
CA PHE A 26 -11.50 -35.92 12.81
C PHE A 26 -10.80 -34.98 11.82
N ALA A 27 -10.46 -35.47 10.62
CA ALA A 27 -9.82 -34.66 9.58
C ALA A 27 -10.74 -33.53 9.08
N ILE A 28 -12.02 -33.81 8.89
CA ILE A 28 -13.03 -32.79 8.54
C ILE A 28 -13.15 -31.76 9.67
N GLY A 29 -13.22 -32.20 10.92
CA GLY A 29 -13.26 -31.31 12.09
C GLY A 29 -12.06 -30.35 12.12
N HIS A 30 -10.85 -30.88 12.02
CA HIS A 30 -9.62 -30.09 12.07
C HIS A 30 -9.49 -29.08 10.91
N THR A 31 -9.75 -29.54 9.68
CA THR A 31 -9.69 -28.65 8.50
C THR A 31 -10.76 -27.55 8.56
N SER A 32 -11.96 -27.86 9.06
CA SER A 32 -13.02 -26.88 9.24
C SER A 32 -12.70 -25.84 10.32
N SER A 33 -12.12 -26.27 11.45
CA SER A 33 -11.67 -25.36 12.52
C SER A 33 -10.55 -24.43 12.03
N ASN A 34 -9.60 -24.92 11.24
CA ASN A 34 -8.53 -24.08 10.69
C ASN A 34 -9.08 -23.02 9.72
N ARG A 35 -10.04 -23.40 8.87
CA ARG A 35 -10.72 -22.45 7.99
C ARG A 35 -11.48 -21.39 8.79
N ALA A 36 -12.20 -21.80 9.83
CA ALA A 36 -12.92 -20.89 10.72
C ALA A 36 -11.94 -19.91 11.40
N SER A 37 -10.82 -20.40 11.93
CA SER A 37 -9.81 -19.57 12.60
C SER A 37 -9.25 -18.48 11.68
N VAL A 38 -8.90 -18.81 10.42
CA VAL A 38 -8.44 -17.80 9.44
C VAL A 38 -9.52 -16.76 9.15
N GLN A 39 -10.80 -17.16 9.07
CA GLN A 39 -11.90 -16.22 8.87
C GLN A 39 -12.09 -15.31 10.09
N ALA A 40 -12.02 -15.86 11.29
CA ALA A 40 -12.16 -15.11 12.54
C ALA A 40 -11.01 -14.11 12.74
N VAL A 41 -9.76 -14.50 12.45
CA VAL A 41 -8.60 -13.58 12.47
C VAL A 41 -8.80 -12.46 11.44
N ALA A 42 -9.15 -12.81 10.19
CA ALA A 42 -9.38 -11.80 9.16
C ALA A 42 -10.52 -10.83 9.51
N ALA A 43 -11.58 -11.31 10.16
CA ALA A 43 -12.66 -10.47 10.66
C ALA A 43 -12.20 -9.55 11.80
N ALA A 44 -11.36 -10.05 12.72
CA ALA A 44 -10.78 -9.24 13.79
C ALA A 44 -9.86 -8.14 13.24
N GLU A 45 -8.98 -8.46 12.29
CA GLU A 45 -8.10 -7.49 11.62
C GLU A 45 -8.89 -6.41 10.88
N ALA A 46 -9.91 -6.81 10.11
CA ALA A 46 -10.83 -5.87 9.47
C ALA A 46 -11.55 -4.98 10.50
N GLY A 47 -11.86 -5.54 11.67
CA GLY A 47 -12.41 -4.80 12.80
C GLY A 47 -11.47 -3.72 13.30
N ILE A 48 -10.17 -4.01 13.45
CA ILE A 48 -9.16 -3.03 13.88
C ILE A 48 -9.11 -1.86 12.88
N ASP A 49 -9.06 -2.13 11.58
CA ASP A 49 -9.04 -1.09 10.54
C ASP A 49 -10.33 -0.27 10.51
N TYR A 50 -11.48 -0.93 10.71
CA TYR A 50 -12.77 -0.25 10.80
C TYR A 50 -12.88 0.62 12.06
N ALA A 51 -12.47 0.11 13.22
CA ALA A 51 -12.42 0.88 14.46
C ALA A 51 -11.48 2.07 14.33
N ARG A 52 -10.33 1.89 13.67
CA ARG A 52 -9.36 2.94 13.40
C ARG A 52 -9.96 4.11 12.62
N THR A 53 -10.69 3.82 11.55
CA THR A 53 -11.35 4.85 10.73
C THR A 53 -12.49 5.52 11.49
N ARG A 54 -13.30 4.75 12.23
CA ARG A 54 -14.39 5.28 13.06
C ARG A 54 -13.90 6.16 14.21
N LEU A 55 -12.74 5.85 14.81
CA LEU A 55 -12.14 6.66 15.86
C LEU A 55 -11.62 8.01 15.37
N MET A 56 -11.49 8.22 14.05
CA MET A 56 -11.20 9.56 13.49
C MET A 56 -12.41 10.49 13.54
N ASP A 57 -13.62 9.94 13.68
CA ASP A 57 -14.83 10.74 13.78
C ASP A 57 -14.98 11.29 15.21
N PRO A 58 -14.92 12.62 15.42
CA PRO A 58 -15.00 13.24 16.74
C PRO A 58 -16.37 13.03 17.42
N THR A 59 -17.37 12.54 16.68
CA THR A 59 -18.68 12.19 17.25
C THR A 59 -18.69 10.82 17.91
N ILE A 60 -17.79 9.91 17.50
CA ILE A 60 -17.76 8.52 17.97
C ILE A 60 -17.01 8.41 19.29
N CYS A 61 -15.85 9.06 19.39
CA CYS A 61 -15.12 9.11 20.66
C CYS A 61 -15.21 10.48 21.31
N ARG A 62 -16.30 10.70 22.06
CA ARG A 62 -16.39 11.81 23.01
C ARG A 62 -15.93 11.36 24.40
N PRO A 63 -15.10 12.17 25.10
CA PRO A 63 -14.85 12.00 26.52
C PRO A 63 -16.13 12.35 27.29
N ASP A 64 -17.09 11.44 27.28
CA ASP A 64 -18.25 11.49 28.16
C ASP A 64 -17.83 10.89 29.52
N PRO A 65 -18.20 11.48 30.67
CA PRO A 65 -17.99 10.88 32.00
C PRO A 65 -18.63 9.48 32.15
N SER A 66 -19.58 9.11 31.29
CA SER A 66 -20.14 7.75 31.21
C SER A 66 -19.29 6.76 30.40
N GLY A 67 -18.20 7.23 29.77
CA GLY A 67 -17.35 6.45 28.87
C GLY A 67 -18.02 6.30 27.51
N GLY A 68 -17.55 7.02 26.49
CA GLY A 68 -17.96 6.80 25.09
C GLY A 68 -17.85 5.32 24.68
N PRO A 69 -18.42 4.92 23.52
CA PRO A 69 -18.61 3.51 23.19
C PRO A 69 -17.30 2.74 23.28
N ALA A 70 -17.16 1.97 24.36
CA ALA A 70 -16.02 1.10 24.60
C ALA A 70 -15.96 -0.05 23.59
N THR A 71 -16.98 -0.18 22.72
CA THR A 71 -17.16 -1.29 21.82
C THR A 71 -17.72 -0.81 20.48
N ILE A 72 -17.02 -1.13 19.40
CA ILE A 72 -17.41 -0.86 18.01
C ILE A 72 -17.73 -2.21 17.36
N ALA A 73 -18.96 -2.39 16.87
CA ALA A 73 -19.39 -3.61 16.20
C ALA A 73 -19.38 -3.45 14.67
N SER A 74 -19.21 -4.57 13.96
CA SER A 74 -19.30 -4.63 12.51
C SER A 74 -20.69 -4.23 11.99
N PRO A 75 -20.80 -3.51 10.86
CA PRO A 75 -22.06 -3.34 10.15
C PRO A 75 -22.50 -4.65 9.49
N THR A 76 -23.81 -4.95 9.47
CA THR A 76 -24.37 -6.10 8.77
C THR A 76 -24.82 -5.73 7.34
N PRO A 77 -24.72 -6.64 6.34
CA PRO A 77 -24.06 -7.95 6.34
C PRO A 77 -22.56 -7.83 5.96
N GLY A 78 -21.66 -8.38 6.78
CA GLY A 78 -20.22 -8.30 6.57
C GLY A 78 -19.46 -9.26 7.49
N PRO A 79 -18.11 -9.23 7.52
CA PRO A 79 -17.34 -9.91 8.55
C PRO A 79 -17.84 -9.49 9.93
N VAL A 80 -18.13 -10.46 10.80
CA VAL A 80 -18.67 -10.20 12.13
C VAL A 80 -17.51 -9.96 13.07
N PHE A 81 -17.44 -8.76 13.64
CA PHE A 81 -16.41 -8.42 14.62
C PHE A 81 -16.92 -7.46 15.69
N THR A 82 -16.24 -7.49 16.82
CA THR A 82 -16.44 -6.58 17.95
C THR A 82 -15.09 -6.06 18.40
N VAL A 83 -14.88 -4.74 18.33
CA VAL A 83 -13.63 -4.09 18.77
C VAL A 83 -13.84 -3.36 20.06
N ARG A 84 -13.07 -3.71 21.08
CA ARG A 84 -13.00 -2.98 22.34
C ARG A 84 -11.87 -1.97 22.31
N VAL A 85 -12.21 -0.71 22.55
CA VAL A 85 -11.25 0.39 22.69
C VAL A 85 -10.85 0.47 24.15
N GLN A 86 -9.55 0.41 24.40
CA GLN A 86 -8.98 0.46 25.73
C GLN A 86 -7.79 1.42 25.75
N TYR A 87 -7.51 2.02 26.89
CA TYR A 87 -6.36 2.91 27.04
C TYR A 87 -5.70 2.74 28.41
N GLN A 88 -4.41 3.06 28.50
CA GLN A 88 -3.70 3.17 29.78
C GLN A 88 -3.70 4.62 30.26
N ARG A 89 -3.97 4.83 31.55
CA ARG A 89 -3.81 6.14 32.19
C ARG A 89 -2.32 6.38 32.49
N PRO A 90 -1.86 7.64 32.51
CA PRO A 90 -0.44 7.98 32.65
C PRO A 90 0.22 7.56 33.98
N ASN A 91 -0.54 7.03 34.94
CA ASN A 91 -0.04 6.53 36.23
C ASN A 91 -0.72 5.21 36.65
N ALA A 92 -1.37 4.51 35.72
CA ALA A 92 -1.94 3.21 36.02
C ALA A 92 -0.81 2.19 36.24
N PRO A 93 -0.99 1.20 37.14
CA PRO A 93 -0.11 0.03 37.20
C PRO A 93 0.04 -0.58 35.81
N THR A 94 1.26 -0.97 35.44
CA THR A 94 1.55 -1.59 34.16
C THR A 94 0.58 -2.75 33.90
N GLY A 95 -0.16 -2.69 32.78
CA GLY A 95 -1.13 -3.70 32.40
C GLY A 95 -2.58 -3.43 32.82
N GLU A 96 -2.89 -2.35 33.53
CA GLU A 96 -4.27 -1.92 33.76
C GLU A 96 -4.79 -1.15 32.53
N TRP A 97 -5.77 -1.74 31.84
CA TRP A 97 -6.41 -1.17 30.67
C TRP A 97 -7.82 -0.73 30.99
N VAL A 98 -8.12 0.54 30.75
CA VAL A 98 -9.45 1.12 30.97
C VAL A 98 -10.24 1.03 29.67
N ASN A 99 -11.43 0.44 29.74
CA ASN A 99 -12.35 0.39 28.60
C ASN A 99 -12.93 1.78 28.34
N GLY A 100 -12.90 2.23 27.10
CA GLY A 100 -13.48 3.52 26.69
C GLY A 100 -12.57 4.30 25.76
N CYS A 101 -13.03 5.50 25.42
CA CYS A 101 -12.27 6.42 24.58
C CYS A 101 -11.01 6.92 25.30
N PRO A 102 -9.86 7.00 24.60
CA PRO A 102 -8.64 7.54 25.17
C PRO A 102 -8.83 8.97 25.69
N VAL A 103 -8.35 9.25 26.89
CA VAL A 103 -8.26 10.61 27.43
C VAL A 103 -6.98 11.30 26.92
N ALA A 104 -6.92 12.63 26.97
CA ALA A 104 -5.77 13.40 26.50
C ALA A 104 -4.42 13.01 27.15
N GLU A 105 -4.48 12.40 28.33
CA GLU A 105 -3.32 11.97 29.08
C GLU A 105 -2.95 10.49 28.86
N ALA A 106 -3.70 9.75 28.04
CA ALA A 106 -3.44 8.34 27.80
C ALA A 106 -2.03 8.13 27.19
N SER A 107 -1.27 7.19 27.74
CA SER A 107 0.07 6.83 27.25
C SER A 107 0.01 5.86 26.07
N GLU A 108 -0.94 4.93 26.12
CA GLU A 108 -1.14 3.87 25.12
C GLU A 108 -2.63 3.65 24.88
N VAL A 109 -2.96 3.29 23.64
CA VAL A 109 -4.30 2.86 23.24
C VAL A 109 -4.23 1.44 22.70
N ARG A 110 -5.08 0.56 23.20
CA ARG A 110 -5.24 -0.81 22.70
C ARG A 110 -6.59 -0.98 22.04
N LEU A 111 -6.58 -1.49 20.81
CA LEU A 111 -7.76 -1.99 20.12
C LEU A 111 -7.74 -3.52 20.21
N ARG A 112 -8.67 -4.08 20.97
CA ARG A 112 -8.86 -5.54 21.07
C ARG A 112 -10.05 -5.93 20.21
N ALA A 113 -9.78 -6.52 19.05
CA ALA A 113 -10.83 -6.98 18.14
C ALA A 113 -11.07 -8.47 18.30
N THR A 114 -12.33 -8.86 18.45
CA THR A 114 -12.78 -10.25 18.41
C THR A 114 -13.56 -10.45 17.12
N GLY A 115 -13.11 -11.36 16.27
CA GLY A 115 -13.78 -11.71 15.01
C GLY A 115 -14.47 -13.07 15.13
N ASP A 116 -15.62 -13.20 14.48
CA ASP A 116 -16.40 -14.43 14.40
C ASP A 116 -16.37 -14.99 12.97
N ALA A 117 -16.08 -16.28 12.84
CA ALA A 117 -16.14 -16.98 11.58
C ALA A 117 -17.59 -17.13 11.09
N ILE A 118 -17.86 -16.73 9.85
CA ILE A 118 -19.16 -16.96 9.21
C ILE A 118 -19.37 -18.47 8.98
N GLN A 119 -18.30 -19.18 8.58
CA GLN A 119 -18.33 -20.64 8.40
C GLN A 119 -17.67 -21.34 9.59
N ARG A 120 -18.47 -21.58 10.63
CA ARG A 120 -18.06 -22.30 11.84
C ARG A 120 -17.48 -23.69 11.54
N GLY A 121 -16.59 -24.14 12.41
CA GLY A 121 -16.09 -25.50 12.41
C GLY A 121 -17.22 -26.50 12.66
N VAL A 122 -17.03 -27.72 12.14
CA VAL A 122 -18.02 -28.80 12.21
C VAL A 122 -17.48 -29.96 13.05
N ALA A 123 -18.30 -30.99 13.26
CA ALA A 123 -17.93 -32.18 14.04
C ALA A 123 -17.46 -31.87 15.47
N GLY A 124 -18.04 -30.83 16.09
CA GLY A 124 -17.72 -30.41 17.46
C GLY A 124 -16.44 -29.60 17.60
N GLN A 125 -15.76 -29.24 16.51
CA GLN A 125 -14.54 -28.45 16.53
C GLN A 125 -14.85 -26.96 16.36
N SER A 126 -15.20 -26.26 17.43
CA SER A 126 -15.51 -24.81 17.43
C SER A 126 -14.34 -23.93 17.86
N SER A 127 -13.14 -24.51 18.06
CA SER A 127 -11.97 -23.78 18.59
C SER A 127 -11.49 -22.63 17.71
N GLY A 128 -11.78 -22.67 16.41
CA GLY A 128 -11.45 -21.60 15.46
C GLY A 128 -12.62 -20.65 15.14
N ASP A 129 -13.78 -20.80 15.78
CA ASP A 129 -14.95 -19.99 15.41
C ASP A 129 -14.80 -18.53 15.82
N VAL A 130 -13.98 -18.26 16.84
CA VAL A 130 -13.80 -16.93 17.43
C VAL A 130 -12.31 -16.72 17.69
N GLU A 131 -11.77 -15.62 17.19
CA GLU A 131 -10.35 -15.26 17.36
C GLU A 131 -10.25 -13.82 17.83
N THR A 132 -9.24 -13.53 18.65
CA THR A 132 -9.02 -12.18 19.18
C THR A 132 -7.64 -11.67 18.79
N VAL A 133 -7.61 -10.47 18.22
CA VAL A 133 -6.39 -9.77 17.80
C VAL A 133 -6.30 -8.46 18.58
N ASP A 134 -5.13 -8.23 19.18
CA ASP A 134 -4.82 -6.99 19.89
C ASP A 134 -3.87 -6.13 19.04
N SER A 135 -4.17 -4.84 18.93
CA SER A 135 -3.23 -3.83 18.42
C SER A 135 -3.02 -2.76 19.49
N VAL A 136 -1.76 -2.46 19.80
CA VAL A 136 -1.37 -1.45 20.78
C VAL A 136 -0.63 -0.32 20.07
N TYR A 137 -1.10 0.90 20.29
CA TYR A 137 -0.54 2.13 19.74
C TYR A 137 0.07 2.94 20.88
N THR A 138 1.35 3.27 20.76
CA THR A 138 2.07 4.15 21.69
C THR A 138 2.13 5.56 21.08
N GLY A 139 1.88 6.59 21.88
CA GLY A 139 1.95 7.99 21.45
C GLY A 139 0.68 8.80 21.73
N ARG A 140 0.86 10.11 22.01
CA ARG A 140 -0.19 11.03 22.49
C ARG A 140 -1.31 11.35 21.48
N LYS A 141 -1.22 10.86 20.24
CA LYS A 141 -2.27 11.02 19.23
C LYS A 141 -2.38 9.76 18.39
N LEU A 142 -3.60 9.24 18.26
CA LEU A 142 -4.00 8.39 17.14
C LEU A 142 -4.06 9.28 15.88
N GLU A 143 -2.92 9.82 15.45
CA GLU A 143 -2.84 10.61 14.22
C GLU A 143 -2.85 9.63 13.05
N PHE A 144 -4.03 9.52 12.45
CA PHE A 144 -4.22 8.78 11.23
C PHE A 144 -4.25 9.76 10.05
N PRO A 145 -3.48 9.52 8.98
CA PRO A 145 -3.32 10.48 7.91
C PRO A 145 -4.54 10.48 6.99
N TYR A 146 -5.52 11.34 7.28
CA TYR A 146 -6.36 11.93 6.25
C TYR A 146 -5.72 13.25 5.84
N VAL A 147 -5.24 13.34 4.60
CA VAL A 147 -4.52 14.52 4.09
C VAL A 147 -5.38 15.23 3.06
N GLU A 148 -6.12 16.25 3.49
CA GLU A 148 -6.43 17.38 2.62
C GLU A 148 -5.31 18.41 2.80
N MET A 149 -4.50 18.64 1.77
CA MET A 149 -3.58 19.77 1.75
C MET A 149 -4.36 21.05 1.40
N THR A 150 -5.04 21.60 2.41
CA THR A 150 -5.58 22.97 2.37
C THR A 150 -5.13 23.72 3.61
N THR A 151 -4.66 24.95 3.41
CA THR A 151 -4.02 25.82 4.40
C THR A 151 -4.95 26.18 5.56
N GLN A 152 -4.62 25.82 6.82
CA GLN A 152 -4.60 26.69 8.04
C GLN A 152 -4.47 25.89 9.38
N SER A 153 -3.74 26.50 10.33
CA SER A 153 -3.21 26.09 11.67
C SER A 153 -4.28 25.91 12.80
N PRO A 154 -4.03 25.40 14.06
CA PRO A 154 -2.78 24.96 14.76
C PRO A 154 -2.78 23.59 15.56
N ARG A 155 -1.53 23.19 15.94
CA ARG A 155 -0.97 22.44 17.12
C ARG A 155 -0.87 20.89 17.31
N ALA A 156 0.34 20.52 17.80
CA ALA A 156 0.83 19.40 18.66
C ALA A 156 1.49 18.12 18.06
N GLY A 157 2.83 18.11 17.97
CA GLY A 157 3.75 17.17 18.67
C GLY A 157 4.07 15.76 18.13
N GLY A 158 5.14 15.64 17.32
CA GLY A 158 6.17 14.58 17.43
C GLY A 158 6.21 13.40 16.44
N HIS A 159 7.16 13.46 15.49
CA HIS A 159 7.83 12.38 14.73
C HIS A 159 7.04 11.47 13.75
N LEU A 160 6.95 11.93 12.49
CA LEU A 160 7.46 11.30 11.26
C LEU A 160 7.40 12.38 10.16
N LEU A 161 8.05 12.17 9.01
CA LEU A 161 8.38 13.15 7.95
C LEU A 161 7.48 14.40 7.82
N GLU A 162 7.99 15.49 8.40
CA GLU A 162 7.32 16.75 8.65
C GLU A 162 7.54 17.73 7.47
N PHE A 163 6.52 18.02 6.65
CA PHE A 163 6.60 19.00 5.55
C PHE A 163 6.34 20.42 6.05
N ALA A 164 7.32 21.32 5.89
CA ALA A 164 7.16 22.77 6.00
C ALA A 164 7.03 23.39 4.61
N THR A 165 5.98 24.16 4.38
CA THR A 165 5.84 24.97 3.16
C THR A 165 6.77 26.17 3.24
N GLY A 166 7.76 26.25 2.35
CA GLY A 166 8.45 27.49 2.05
C GLY A 166 7.58 28.39 1.16
N THR A 167 7.50 29.67 1.49
CA THR A 167 7.00 30.72 0.60
C THR A 167 7.80 30.74 -0.71
N GLU A 168 7.11 31.11 -1.79
CA GLU A 168 7.59 31.15 -3.17
C GLU A 168 9.07 31.58 -3.33
N GLY A 169 9.87 30.73 -3.98
CA GLY A 169 11.15 31.15 -4.55
C GLY A 169 12.38 30.27 -4.30
N THR A 170 12.38 29.36 -3.33
CA THR A 170 13.54 28.49 -3.07
C THR A 170 13.11 27.04 -2.83
N GLY A 171 13.64 26.12 -3.63
CA GLY A 171 13.25 24.71 -3.64
C GLY A 171 13.34 24.06 -2.26
N LEU A 172 12.24 23.46 -1.80
CA LEU A 172 12.21 22.69 -0.57
C LEU A 172 12.97 21.37 -0.80
N THR A 173 13.99 21.12 0.01
CA THR A 173 14.70 19.84 0.04
C THR A 173 14.26 19.07 1.28
N THR A 174 13.57 17.95 1.10
CA THR A 174 13.25 17.03 2.21
C THR A 174 14.13 15.79 2.12
N ARG A 175 14.77 15.41 3.23
CA ARG A 175 15.52 14.15 3.38
C ARG A 175 14.70 13.16 4.20
N SER A 176 14.49 11.98 3.64
CA SER A 176 13.72 10.88 4.24
C SER A 176 14.58 10.03 5.19
N ALA A 177 13.93 9.11 5.90
CA ALA A 177 14.41 8.27 7.00
C ALA A 177 15.81 7.64 6.78
N THR A 178 16.45 7.23 7.88
CA THR A 178 17.73 6.51 7.83
C THR A 178 17.60 5.25 6.95
N ALA A 179 18.66 4.92 6.22
CA ALA A 179 18.69 3.86 5.19
C ALA A 179 18.18 2.48 5.68
N ALA A 180 18.12 2.25 7.00
CA ALA A 180 17.63 1.01 7.62
C ALA A 180 16.11 0.78 7.45
N GLN A 181 15.32 1.80 7.10
CA GLN A 181 13.86 1.70 6.97
C GLN A 181 13.35 1.85 5.53
N PHE A 182 14.24 2.07 4.55
CA PHE A 182 13.84 2.24 3.17
C PHE A 182 13.56 0.89 2.50
N PRO A 183 12.41 0.69 1.81
CA PRO A 183 12.09 -0.59 1.20
C PRO A 183 13.10 -0.97 0.13
N GLY A 184 13.91 -2.02 0.32
CA GLY A 184 14.92 -2.43 -0.65
C GLY A 184 14.34 -3.10 -1.91
N LEU A 185 13.61 -2.36 -2.76
CA LEU A 185 13.05 -2.88 -3.99
C LEU A 185 14.14 -3.09 -5.06
N THR A 186 14.41 -4.34 -5.42
CA THR A 186 15.36 -4.70 -6.47
C THR A 186 14.65 -5.26 -7.70
N LYS A 187 15.34 -5.33 -8.84
CA LYS A 187 14.80 -5.93 -10.08
C LYS A 187 14.61 -7.46 -9.98
N ASP A 188 15.39 -8.11 -9.11
CA ASP A 188 15.41 -9.56 -8.94
C ASP A 188 14.41 -10.04 -7.88
N ASP A 189 13.61 -9.10 -7.36
CA ASP A 189 12.58 -9.40 -6.39
C ASP A 189 11.57 -10.43 -6.92
N TYR A 190 11.18 -11.37 -6.05
CA TYR A 190 10.24 -12.44 -6.41
C TYR A 190 8.89 -11.89 -6.91
N ARG A 191 8.53 -10.66 -6.50
CA ARG A 191 7.32 -9.95 -6.92
C ARG A 191 7.24 -9.74 -8.44
N TRP A 192 8.38 -9.60 -9.12
CA TRP A 192 8.45 -9.35 -10.56
C TRP A 192 8.58 -10.62 -11.41
N ARG A 193 8.71 -11.81 -10.78
CA ARG A 193 8.94 -13.06 -11.51
C ARG A 193 7.78 -13.50 -12.40
N ARG A 194 6.56 -13.02 -12.10
CA ARG A 194 5.35 -13.31 -12.88
C ARG A 194 5.07 -12.30 -13.99
N PHE A 195 5.92 -11.28 -14.12
CA PHE A 195 5.78 -10.26 -15.15
C PHE A 195 6.53 -10.70 -16.40
N ASP A 196 5.82 -10.69 -17.53
CA ASP A 196 6.40 -10.95 -18.84
C ASP A 196 7.35 -9.81 -19.20
N VAL A 197 8.45 -10.14 -19.89
CA VAL A 197 9.47 -9.15 -20.23
C VAL A 197 9.11 -8.45 -21.53
N MET A 198 9.12 -7.13 -21.52
CA MET A 198 8.98 -6.27 -22.69
C MET A 198 10.27 -5.46 -22.89
N SER A 199 10.75 -5.39 -24.12
CA SER A 199 11.92 -4.58 -24.45
C SER A 199 11.55 -3.09 -24.58
N VAL A 200 12.51 -2.18 -24.38
CA VAL A 200 12.28 -0.74 -24.61
C VAL A 200 11.87 -0.43 -26.06
N PRO A 201 12.46 -1.06 -27.10
CA PRO A 201 11.96 -0.95 -28.48
C PRO A 201 10.49 -1.35 -28.64
N ASP A 202 10.06 -2.46 -28.04
CA ASP A 202 8.66 -2.90 -28.12
C ASP A 202 7.73 -1.94 -27.38
N MET A 203 8.16 -1.42 -26.23
CA MET A 203 7.44 -0.37 -25.50
C MET A 203 7.29 0.90 -26.34
N ALA A 204 8.36 1.35 -27.01
CA ALA A 204 8.34 2.51 -27.89
C ALA A 204 7.39 2.29 -29.08
N ALA A 205 7.43 1.11 -29.70
CA ALA A 205 6.51 0.74 -30.76
C ALA A 205 5.04 0.73 -30.29
N GLY A 206 4.76 0.18 -29.09
CA GLY A 206 3.41 0.17 -28.51
C GLY A 206 2.88 1.57 -28.16
N LEU A 207 3.77 2.49 -27.78
CA LEU A 207 3.44 3.91 -27.57
C LEU A 207 3.33 4.71 -28.88
N GLY A 208 3.70 4.13 -30.02
CA GLY A 208 3.83 4.87 -31.28
C GLY A 208 4.87 5.99 -31.19
N ALA A 209 5.88 5.82 -30.33
CA ALA A 209 6.91 6.80 -30.04
C ALA A 209 8.19 6.50 -30.83
N GLY A 210 8.88 7.55 -31.27
CA GLY A 210 10.23 7.39 -31.82
C GLY A 210 11.22 7.06 -30.70
N LEU A 211 12.09 6.07 -30.91
CA LEU A 211 13.13 5.67 -29.97
C LEU A 211 14.51 6.13 -30.45
N SER A 212 15.22 6.92 -29.64
CA SER A 212 16.62 7.28 -29.89
C SER A 212 17.58 6.20 -29.39
N SER A 213 18.85 6.27 -29.82
CA SER A 213 19.94 5.45 -29.29
C SER A 213 20.24 5.70 -27.80
N THR A 214 19.74 6.80 -27.23
CA THR A 214 19.87 7.20 -25.83
C THR A 214 18.62 6.90 -24.99
N CYS A 215 17.73 6.02 -25.47
CA CYS A 215 16.47 5.68 -24.81
C CYS A 215 15.54 6.87 -24.54
N THR A 216 15.59 7.87 -25.41
CA THR A 216 14.55 8.89 -25.45
C THR A 216 13.41 8.41 -26.32
N LEU A 217 12.25 8.24 -25.71
CA LEU A 217 10.98 8.06 -26.40
C LEU A 217 10.37 9.44 -26.62
N THR A 218 10.07 9.78 -27.87
CA THR A 218 9.43 11.04 -28.22
C THR A 218 8.00 10.78 -28.71
N ALA A 219 7.00 11.25 -27.96
CA ALA A 219 5.61 11.23 -28.40
C ALA A 219 5.38 12.31 -29.45
N THR A 220 4.87 11.90 -30.60
CA THR A 220 4.43 12.78 -31.70
C THR A 220 2.91 12.95 -31.66
N ALA A 221 2.39 13.92 -32.42
CA ALA A 221 0.95 14.04 -32.64
C ALA A 221 0.44 12.73 -33.29
N GLY A 222 -0.44 12.01 -32.58
CA GLY A 222 -0.92 10.68 -33.00
C GLY A 222 -0.27 9.50 -32.28
N ALA A 223 0.55 9.72 -31.25
CA ALA A 223 1.03 8.65 -30.37
C ALA A 223 -0.12 7.73 -29.89
N THR A 224 0.14 6.42 -29.92
CA THR A 224 -0.85 5.40 -29.54
C THR A 224 -0.83 5.14 -28.03
N ALA A 225 -1.86 4.48 -27.54
CA ALA A 225 -1.88 3.98 -26.17
C ALA A 225 -1.14 2.64 -26.08
N LEU A 226 -0.15 2.54 -25.19
CA LEU A 226 0.44 1.25 -24.81
C LEU A 226 -0.59 0.49 -23.99
N ARG A 227 -1.16 -0.57 -24.58
CA ARG A 227 -2.11 -1.46 -23.90
C ARG A 227 -1.36 -2.58 -23.19
N VAL A 228 -1.57 -2.70 -21.89
CA VAL A 228 -0.97 -3.71 -21.02
C VAL A 228 -2.07 -4.68 -20.60
N THR A 229 -2.17 -5.84 -21.23
CA THR A 229 -3.23 -6.83 -20.95
C THR A 229 -2.78 -7.99 -20.06
N VAL A 230 -1.46 -8.12 -19.85
CA VAL A 230 -0.84 -9.07 -18.93
C VAL A 230 0.19 -8.32 -18.09
N PRO A 231 0.57 -8.79 -16.90
CA PRO A 231 1.61 -8.14 -16.11
C PRO A 231 2.92 -8.06 -16.88
N LEU A 232 3.43 -6.85 -17.11
CA LEU A 232 4.61 -6.60 -17.94
C LEU A 232 5.73 -5.89 -17.18
N ARG A 233 6.98 -6.31 -17.39
CA ARG A 233 8.16 -5.62 -16.91
C ARG A 233 9.04 -5.15 -18.06
N VAL A 234 9.41 -3.89 -18.02
CA VAL A 234 10.33 -3.25 -18.96
C VAL A 234 11.66 -3.03 -18.25
N GLU A 235 12.73 -3.59 -18.82
CA GLU A 235 14.09 -3.37 -18.33
C GLU A 235 14.78 -2.33 -19.22
N ALA A 236 14.82 -1.09 -18.76
CA ALA A 236 15.50 0.01 -19.44
C ALA A 236 16.94 0.21 -18.96
N ARG A 237 17.52 -0.75 -18.22
CA ARG A 237 18.92 -0.73 -17.79
C ARG A 237 19.75 -1.56 -18.76
N SER A 238 20.19 -0.94 -19.85
CA SER A 238 21.15 -1.54 -20.77
C SER A 238 22.40 -0.68 -20.84
N SER A 239 23.50 -1.25 -21.36
CA SER A 239 24.74 -0.50 -21.58
C SER A 239 24.57 0.72 -22.50
N SER A 240 23.52 0.74 -23.33
CA SER A 240 23.17 1.87 -24.20
C SER A 240 22.09 2.80 -23.62
N CYS A 241 21.53 2.46 -22.46
CA CYS A 241 20.34 3.09 -21.90
C CYS A 241 20.61 3.48 -20.44
N SER A 242 21.25 4.64 -20.24
CA SER A 242 21.53 5.15 -18.89
C SER A 242 20.34 5.89 -18.27
N ALA A 243 19.40 6.37 -19.11
CA ALA A 243 18.19 7.05 -18.69
C ALA A 243 17.05 6.73 -19.66
N LEU A 244 15.89 6.32 -19.13
CA LEU A 244 14.67 6.26 -19.90
C LEU A 244 14.03 7.65 -19.88
N ARG A 245 13.98 8.30 -21.04
CA ARG A 245 13.40 9.65 -21.17
C ARG A 245 12.10 9.60 -21.96
N LEU A 246 11.01 10.08 -21.38
CA LEU A 246 9.73 10.26 -22.04
C LEU A 246 9.55 11.75 -22.33
N SER A 247 9.70 12.15 -23.60
CA SER A 247 9.49 13.53 -24.03
C SER A 247 8.27 13.63 -24.92
N SER A 248 7.34 14.55 -24.65
CA SER A 248 6.21 14.79 -25.54
C SER A 248 6.33 16.14 -26.22
N ALA A 249 6.16 16.19 -27.53
CA ALA A 249 5.97 17.45 -28.24
C ALA A 249 4.73 18.20 -27.69
N THR A 250 4.66 19.51 -27.91
CA THR A 250 3.52 20.33 -27.46
C THR A 250 2.19 19.73 -27.92
N GLY A 251 1.31 19.40 -26.96
CA GLY A 251 0.01 18.79 -27.22
C GLY A 251 0.01 17.27 -27.44
N ALA A 252 1.19 16.63 -27.54
CA ALA A 252 1.31 15.18 -27.51
C ALA A 252 1.29 14.65 -26.07
N ARG A 253 0.95 13.37 -25.90
CA ARG A 253 0.92 12.69 -24.61
C ARG A 253 1.29 11.22 -24.77
N PHE A 254 1.99 10.67 -23.79
CA PHE A 254 2.09 9.22 -23.64
C PHE A 254 0.81 8.73 -22.97
N THR A 255 0.20 7.67 -23.50
CA THR A 255 -0.95 7.03 -22.86
C THR A 255 -0.61 5.58 -22.57
N VAL A 256 -0.75 5.18 -21.31
CA VAL A 256 -0.61 3.80 -20.86
C VAL A 256 -1.97 3.32 -20.39
N GLU A 257 -2.49 2.31 -21.07
CA GLU A 257 -3.78 1.68 -20.82
C GLU A 257 -3.56 0.34 -20.12
N LEU A 258 -3.84 0.30 -18.83
CA LEU A 258 -3.58 -0.84 -17.95
C LEU A 258 -4.84 -1.71 -17.81
N GLY A 259 -4.79 -2.93 -18.34
CA GLY A 259 -5.63 -4.06 -17.91
C GLY A 259 -4.88 -5.05 -17.02
N ALA A 260 -3.60 -4.77 -16.76
CA ALA A 260 -2.73 -5.44 -15.81
C ALA A 260 -1.62 -4.46 -15.37
N ASP A 261 -0.83 -4.84 -14.37
CA ASP A 261 0.26 -4.02 -13.84
C ASP A 261 1.44 -3.92 -14.83
N LEU A 262 2.10 -2.76 -14.86
CA LEU A 262 3.31 -2.52 -15.64
C LEU A 262 4.42 -2.03 -14.71
N VAL A 263 5.59 -2.66 -14.74
CA VAL A 263 6.79 -2.17 -14.04
C VAL A 263 7.87 -1.76 -15.03
N ILE A 264 8.46 -0.60 -14.79
CA ILE A 264 9.56 -0.05 -15.58
C ILE A 264 10.76 0.08 -14.64
N PHE A 265 11.83 -0.67 -14.94
CA PHE A 265 13.12 -0.53 -14.28
C PHE A 265 14.02 0.38 -15.09
N ALA A 266 14.54 1.43 -14.46
CA ALA A 266 15.50 2.35 -15.08
C ALA A 266 16.49 2.88 -14.03
N ASP A 267 17.74 3.13 -14.43
CA ASP A 267 18.71 3.79 -13.55
C ASP A 267 18.42 5.28 -13.40
N GLN A 268 17.83 5.89 -14.43
CA GLN A 268 17.23 7.22 -14.42
C GLN A 268 15.93 7.21 -15.22
N PHE A 269 14.91 7.92 -14.74
CA PHE A 269 13.64 8.13 -15.41
C PHE A 269 13.35 9.63 -15.51
N GLU A 270 13.18 10.15 -16.72
CA GLU A 270 12.84 11.55 -16.93
C GLU A 270 11.56 11.64 -17.76
N LEU A 271 10.51 12.22 -17.19
CA LEU A 271 9.34 12.66 -17.95
C LEU A 271 9.50 14.15 -18.24
N SER A 272 9.33 14.56 -19.49
CA SER A 272 9.17 15.95 -19.90
C SER A 272 7.97 16.04 -20.83
N GLY A 273 6.79 16.15 -20.23
CA GLY A 273 5.55 16.06 -20.98
C GLY A 273 4.31 15.69 -20.19
N THR A 274 3.35 15.08 -20.88
CA THR A 274 2.18 14.45 -20.28
C THR A 274 2.27 12.93 -20.38
N LEU A 275 2.16 12.26 -19.23
CA LEU A 275 1.96 10.81 -19.13
C LEU A 275 0.57 10.55 -18.55
N VAL A 276 -0.33 10.03 -19.36
CA VAL A 276 -1.66 9.59 -18.94
C VAL A 276 -1.62 8.10 -18.66
N VAL A 277 -2.00 7.71 -17.45
CA VAL A 277 -2.14 6.30 -17.04
C VAL A 277 -3.61 6.06 -16.73
N ARG A 278 -4.22 5.07 -17.37
CA ARG A 278 -5.64 4.77 -17.18
C ARG A 278 -5.89 3.28 -17.11
N SER A 279 -6.91 2.87 -16.37
CA SER A 279 -7.37 1.49 -16.36
C SER A 279 -8.27 1.22 -17.56
N THR A 280 -8.18 0.03 -18.16
CA THR A 280 -9.07 -0.38 -19.26
C THR A 280 -10.32 -1.11 -18.80
N ASP A 281 -10.32 -1.67 -17.59
CA ASP A 281 -11.41 -2.46 -17.03
C ASP A 281 -12.05 -1.81 -15.79
N GLY A 282 -11.58 -0.62 -15.39
CA GLY A 282 -12.02 0.09 -14.19
C GLY A 282 -11.54 -0.53 -12.88
N LEU A 283 -10.81 -1.66 -12.95
CA LEU A 283 -10.15 -2.24 -11.79
C LEU A 283 -8.86 -1.48 -11.50
N PRO A 284 -8.39 -1.50 -10.24
CA PRO A 284 -7.10 -0.94 -9.91
C PRO A 284 -5.97 -1.69 -10.62
N HIS A 285 -5.16 -0.94 -11.37
CA HIS A 285 -3.87 -1.38 -11.93
C HIS A 285 -2.82 -0.31 -11.65
N THR A 286 -1.57 -0.73 -11.50
CA THR A 286 -0.47 0.18 -11.14
C THR A 286 0.62 0.19 -12.20
N LEU A 287 1.02 1.41 -12.59
CA LEU A 287 2.30 1.65 -13.26
C LEU A 287 3.38 1.87 -12.19
N TYR A 288 4.36 1.00 -12.14
CA TYR A 288 5.52 1.10 -11.27
C TYR A 288 6.69 1.68 -12.06
N VAL A 289 7.26 2.78 -11.58
CA VAL A 289 8.54 3.32 -12.04
C VAL A 289 9.54 3.10 -10.93
N VAL A 290 10.46 2.17 -11.13
CA VAL A 290 11.36 1.67 -10.09
C VAL A 290 12.80 1.90 -10.51
N ARG A 291 13.50 2.76 -9.77
CA ARG A 291 14.96 2.78 -9.75
C ARG A 291 15.44 1.81 -8.69
N PRO A 292 16.02 0.65 -9.04
CA PRO A 292 16.33 -0.41 -8.08
C PRO A 292 17.21 0.06 -6.91
N TRP A 293 16.97 -0.51 -5.73
CA TRP A 293 17.78 -0.28 -4.52
C TRP A 293 19.23 -0.70 -4.75
N THR A 294 20.16 0.18 -4.42
CA THR A 294 21.61 -0.05 -4.57
C THR A 294 22.31 -0.33 -3.24
N GLY A 295 21.58 -0.54 -2.14
CA GLY A 295 22.16 -0.81 -0.82
C GLY A 295 22.18 0.39 0.14
N SER A 296 21.98 1.61 -0.36
CA SER A 296 21.92 2.82 0.46
C SER A 296 21.13 3.93 -0.21
N CYS A 297 20.67 4.90 0.60
CA CYS A 297 20.17 6.18 0.11
C CYS A 297 21.37 7.02 -0.36
N ALA A 298 21.77 6.85 -1.61
CA ALA A 298 23.16 7.10 -2.01
C ALA A 298 23.46 8.46 -2.68
N SER A 299 22.51 9.33 -2.98
CA SER A 299 22.86 10.59 -3.66
C SER A 299 21.82 11.70 -3.57
N ASP A 300 22.29 12.95 -3.49
CA ASP A 300 21.51 14.18 -3.71
C ASP A 300 21.11 14.37 -5.19
N ALA A 301 21.59 13.52 -6.11
CA ALA A 301 21.19 13.57 -7.51
C ALA A 301 19.81 12.92 -7.70
N ALA A 302 18.90 13.67 -8.32
CA ALA A 302 17.61 13.14 -8.72
C ALA A 302 17.73 12.24 -9.94
N ASP A 303 17.33 10.98 -9.79
CA ASP A 303 17.29 9.99 -10.86
C ASP A 303 15.88 9.82 -11.43
N VAL A 304 14.84 10.16 -10.67
CA VAL A 304 13.47 10.28 -11.15
C VAL A 304 13.10 11.75 -11.26
N LYS A 305 12.87 12.23 -12.48
CA LYS A 305 12.47 13.62 -12.76
C LYS A 305 11.14 13.64 -13.46
N ILE A 306 10.16 14.31 -12.86
CA ILE A 306 8.81 14.44 -13.40
C ILE A 306 8.59 15.89 -13.81
N GLY A 307 9.01 16.21 -15.03
CA GLY A 307 8.81 17.49 -15.69
C GLY A 307 7.60 17.46 -16.63
N ARG A 308 7.06 18.65 -16.91
CA ARG A 308 5.90 18.83 -17.78
C ARG A 308 6.30 19.15 -19.23
N GLY A 309 7.53 19.57 -19.47
CA GLY A 309 7.92 20.17 -20.75
C GLY A 309 7.03 21.35 -21.15
N ALA A 310 7.10 21.77 -22.41
CA ALA A 310 6.26 22.85 -22.92
C ALA A 310 4.80 22.39 -23.10
N GLY A 311 3.93 22.80 -22.17
CA GLY A 311 2.48 22.58 -22.25
C GLY A 311 1.99 21.20 -21.81
N GLY A 312 2.86 20.31 -21.31
CA GLY A 312 2.42 19.06 -20.69
C GLY A 312 1.84 19.27 -19.30
N THR A 313 1.31 18.21 -18.70
CA THR A 313 0.67 18.20 -17.37
C THR A 313 1.38 17.35 -16.32
N GLY A 314 2.49 16.68 -16.70
CA GLY A 314 3.15 15.70 -15.85
C GLY A 314 2.38 14.38 -15.87
N ILE A 315 2.27 13.72 -14.73
CA ILE A 315 1.53 12.46 -14.61
C ILE A 315 0.04 12.75 -14.37
N GLN A 316 -0.82 12.03 -15.08
CA GLN A 316 -2.27 12.01 -14.86
C GLN A 316 -2.74 10.56 -14.71
N THR A 317 -3.57 10.29 -13.71
CA THR A 317 -4.18 8.98 -13.48
C THR A 317 -5.69 9.04 -13.65
N LEU A 318 -6.26 8.08 -14.38
CA LEU A 318 -7.69 8.00 -14.69
C LEU A 318 -8.23 6.59 -14.43
N ASP A 319 -9.56 6.48 -14.32
CA ASP A 319 -10.30 5.21 -14.33
C ASP A 319 -9.86 4.18 -13.26
N GLY A 320 -9.28 4.65 -12.14
CA GLY A 320 -8.79 3.77 -11.07
C GLY A 320 -7.33 3.30 -11.22
N ALA A 321 -6.63 3.72 -12.29
CA ALA A 321 -5.20 3.50 -12.41
C ALA A 321 -4.40 4.25 -11.33
N ARG A 322 -3.25 3.69 -11.00
CA ARG A 322 -2.34 4.19 -9.95
C ARG A 322 -0.93 4.29 -10.50
N VAL A 323 -0.13 5.17 -9.92
CA VAL A 323 1.31 5.27 -10.21
C VAL A 323 2.11 5.10 -8.93
N MET A 324 3.04 4.17 -8.93
CA MET A 324 4.05 4.06 -7.88
C MET A 324 5.39 4.56 -8.41
N LEU A 325 5.93 5.60 -7.79
CA LEU A 325 7.27 6.09 -8.07
C LEU A 325 8.20 5.65 -6.95
N TYR A 326 9.27 4.94 -7.29
CA TYR A 326 10.26 4.45 -6.34
C TYR A 326 11.68 4.84 -6.79
N SER A 327 12.41 5.52 -5.90
CA SER A 327 13.82 5.86 -6.09
C SER A 327 14.62 5.72 -4.80
N ALA A 328 15.68 4.92 -4.84
CA ALA A 328 16.69 4.84 -3.79
C ALA A 328 17.63 6.06 -3.73
N ALA A 329 17.47 7.06 -4.59
CA ALA A 329 18.19 8.32 -4.52
C ALA A 329 17.16 9.44 -4.32
N GLY A 330 17.08 10.37 -5.25
CA GLY A 330 16.19 11.50 -5.13
C GLY A 330 15.22 11.64 -6.29
N MET A 331 14.14 12.35 -6.06
CA MET A 331 13.10 12.59 -7.05
C MET A 331 12.72 14.06 -7.10
N VAL A 332 12.60 14.60 -8.31
CA VAL A 332 12.23 16.00 -8.56
C VAL A 332 10.89 16.06 -9.29
N PHE A 333 9.99 16.90 -8.82
CA PHE A 333 8.76 17.28 -9.52
C PHE A 333 8.86 18.70 -10.06
N GLY A 334 8.69 18.86 -11.36
CA GLY A 334 8.76 20.12 -12.07
C GLY A 334 10.13 20.42 -12.68
N GLU A 335 10.16 21.46 -13.50
CA GLU A 335 11.36 22.04 -14.11
C GLU A 335 11.46 23.52 -13.66
N SER A 336 12.61 24.17 -13.86
CA SER A 336 12.75 25.59 -13.55
C SER A 336 11.78 26.43 -14.39
N GLY A 337 10.69 26.92 -13.79
CA GLY A 337 9.62 27.64 -14.48
C GLY A 337 8.51 28.07 -13.52
N ALA A 338 7.44 28.66 -14.05
CA ALA A 338 6.29 29.03 -13.25
C ALA A 338 5.65 27.75 -12.64
N PRO A 339 5.36 27.73 -11.32
CA PRO A 339 4.88 26.53 -10.66
C PRO A 339 3.52 26.12 -11.24
N GLN A 340 3.44 24.88 -11.70
CA GLN A 340 2.21 24.29 -12.22
C GLN A 340 1.78 23.11 -11.35
N GLN A 341 0.52 22.71 -11.45
CA GLN A 341 -0.03 21.64 -10.60
C GLN A 341 0.01 20.29 -11.30
N GLN A 342 0.57 19.27 -10.65
CA GLN A 342 0.58 17.86 -11.07
C GLN A 342 -0.36 17.06 -10.17
N ASP A 343 -1.33 16.36 -10.77
CA ASP A 343 -2.39 15.65 -10.05
C ASP A 343 -2.39 14.18 -10.44
N PHE A 344 -2.06 13.29 -9.49
CA PHE A 344 -2.11 11.85 -9.73
C PHE A 344 -2.45 11.04 -8.48
N ALA A 345 -2.90 9.82 -8.68
CA ALA A 345 -3.22 8.85 -7.65
C ALA A 345 -2.13 7.78 -7.53
N GLY A 346 -1.69 7.47 -6.31
CA GLY A 346 -0.69 6.42 -6.12
C GLY A 346 0.19 6.58 -4.88
N GLN A 347 1.47 6.23 -5.03
CA GLN A 347 2.47 6.20 -3.96
C GLN A 347 3.83 6.71 -4.45
N ILE A 348 4.58 7.36 -3.54
CA ILE A 348 5.94 7.83 -3.79
C ILE A 348 6.84 7.28 -2.68
N TYR A 349 7.98 6.72 -3.07
CA TYR A 349 9.05 6.29 -2.19
C TYR A 349 10.37 6.85 -2.72
N ALA A 350 10.95 7.81 -2.00
CA ALA A 350 12.22 8.41 -2.38
C ALA A 350 13.07 8.66 -1.13
N CYS A 351 14.40 8.55 -1.25
CA CYS A 351 15.28 8.96 -0.15
C CYS A 351 15.33 10.49 -0.02
N SER A 352 15.24 11.21 -1.14
CA SER A 352 15.13 12.67 -1.19
C SER A 352 14.02 13.10 -2.15
N LEU A 353 13.33 14.19 -1.84
CA LEU A 353 12.24 14.71 -2.67
C LEU A 353 12.36 16.21 -2.81
N TRP A 354 12.23 16.71 -4.04
CA TRP A 354 12.26 18.13 -4.37
C TRP A 354 11.04 18.50 -5.22
N TYR A 355 10.50 19.67 -4.94
CA TYR A 355 9.33 20.20 -5.63
C TYR A 355 9.64 21.58 -6.20
N HIS A 356 9.55 21.69 -7.51
CA HIS A 356 9.47 22.95 -8.26
C HIS A 356 8.03 23.24 -8.68
N ASP A 357 7.23 22.19 -8.88
CA ASP A 357 5.80 22.25 -9.16
C ASP A 357 4.94 21.96 -7.92
N LYS A 358 3.67 22.38 -7.95
CA LYS A 358 2.66 21.93 -6.98
C LYS A 358 2.30 20.48 -7.29
N VAL A 359 2.36 19.59 -6.31
CA VAL A 359 1.99 18.18 -6.48
C VAL A 359 0.81 17.85 -5.59
N ARG A 360 -0.30 17.41 -6.19
CA ARG A 360 -1.43 16.80 -5.49
C ARG A 360 -1.36 15.29 -5.70
N LEU A 361 -0.96 14.59 -4.65
CA LEU A 361 -0.97 13.13 -4.60
C LEU A 361 -2.25 12.66 -3.92
N THR A 362 -3.12 11.97 -4.66
CA THR A 362 -4.23 11.22 -4.05
C THR A 362 -3.69 9.85 -3.64
N TYR A 363 -3.55 9.61 -2.34
CA TYR A 363 -3.00 8.32 -1.90
C TYR A 363 -3.87 7.16 -2.38
N ALA A 364 -3.26 6.23 -3.12
CA ALA A 364 -3.89 5.00 -3.56
C ALA A 364 -2.85 3.88 -3.52
N PRO A 365 -3.06 2.79 -2.75
CA PRO A 365 -2.03 1.77 -2.57
C PRO A 365 -1.72 1.04 -3.88
N ALA A 366 -0.47 0.69 -4.14
CA ALA A 366 -0.13 -0.12 -5.30
C ALA A 366 -0.79 -1.52 -5.24
N THR A 367 -1.11 -2.08 -6.41
CA THR A 367 -1.95 -3.29 -6.60
C THR A 367 -1.19 -4.59 -6.37
N ALA A 368 0.02 -4.72 -6.91
CA ALA A 368 0.93 -5.74 -6.47
C ALA A 368 1.15 -5.54 -4.98
N ARG A 369 0.70 -6.52 -4.18
CA ARG A 369 1.06 -6.59 -2.76
C ARG A 369 2.57 -6.66 -2.72
N ILE A 370 3.20 -5.54 -2.39
CA ILE A 370 4.64 -5.39 -2.17
C ILE A 370 5.08 -6.21 -0.93
N LEU A 371 4.14 -6.90 -0.28
CA LEU A 371 4.34 -7.70 0.92
C LEU A 371 4.56 -9.15 0.51
N GLY A 372 5.73 -9.66 0.89
CA GLY A 372 5.82 -11.09 1.16
C GLY A 372 4.90 -11.42 2.32
N ASN A 373 4.82 -12.68 2.70
CA ASN A 373 4.02 -13.11 3.83
C ASN A 373 4.42 -12.50 5.20
N ASP A 374 5.36 -11.56 5.22
CA ASP A 374 5.89 -10.90 6.40
C ASP A 374 5.51 -9.41 6.37
N ALA A 375 4.46 -9.08 7.13
CA ALA A 375 4.00 -7.76 7.58
C ALA A 375 3.69 -6.69 6.51
N PRO A 376 2.52 -6.01 6.57
CA PRO A 376 2.31 -4.79 5.81
C PRO A 376 3.39 -3.77 6.13
N TRP A 377 4.06 -3.25 5.09
CA TRP A 377 4.82 -2.00 5.21
C TRP A 377 3.94 -1.02 5.97
N PRO A 378 4.44 -0.34 7.01
CA PRO A 378 3.71 0.79 7.54
C PRO A 378 3.39 1.67 6.34
N ALA A 379 2.10 1.96 6.13
CA ALA A 379 1.69 2.93 5.13
C ALA A 379 2.67 4.10 5.26
N THR A 380 3.36 4.45 4.18
CA THR A 380 4.36 5.52 4.19
C THR A 380 3.68 6.70 4.86
N GLN A 381 4.06 6.97 6.10
CA GLN A 381 3.32 7.89 6.95
C GLN A 381 3.74 9.26 6.44
N LEU A 382 2.94 9.80 5.52
CA LEU A 382 3.12 11.15 5.01
C LEU A 382 2.58 12.07 6.10
N VAL A 383 3.46 12.41 7.05
CA VAL A 383 3.12 13.28 8.20
C VAL A 383 3.30 14.73 7.77
N SER A 384 2.38 15.26 6.97
CA SER A 384 2.44 16.69 6.66
C SER A 384 2.09 17.54 7.89
N LYS A 385 3.08 17.98 8.69
CA LYS A 385 2.89 19.14 9.57
C LYS A 385 4.19 19.72 10.20
N LEU A 386 5.07 20.44 9.48
CA LEU A 386 6.18 21.19 10.11
C LEU A 386 6.00 22.68 9.93
N ASP A 387 6.03 23.42 11.03
CA ASP A 387 6.14 24.88 11.04
C ASP A 387 7.60 25.27 11.36
N ILE A 388 8.25 26.06 10.49
CA ILE A 388 9.54 26.70 10.75
C ILE A 388 9.29 28.21 10.94
N PRO A 389 9.87 28.87 11.97
CA PRO A 389 9.77 30.32 12.14
C PRO A 389 10.64 31.06 11.12
N ASN A 390 10.16 32.19 10.58
CA ASN A 390 11.01 33.18 9.92
C ASN A 390 11.37 34.31 10.92
N PRO A 391 12.56 34.94 10.79
CA PRO A 391 13.06 35.98 11.69
C PRO A 391 12.29 37.30 11.63
#